data_AF-A0AAD3MYH8-F1
#
_entry.id   AF-A0AAD3MYH8-F1
#
_cell.length_a   1.000
_cell.length_b   1.000
_cell.length_c   1.000
_cell.angle_alpha   90.00
_cell.angle_beta   90.00
_cell.angle_gamma   90.00
#
_symmetry.space_group_name_H-M   'P 1'
#
loop_
_entity.id
_entity.type
_entity.pdbx_description
1 polymer ?
#
loop_
_entity_poly.entity_id
_entity_poly.type
_entity_poly.pdbx_seq_one_letter_code
_entity_poly.pdbx_strand_id
1 'polypeptide(L)'
;MLEGYWHVHLTDFNIAAIVKDDLKATSIAGTKPYMAPELFQTFEGSHPGYSFSVDWWSLGITAYELLRGQRPYVMRSSTPANEILQTFHKVHPSYPAGWSLEMKSLLRKLLCRCPEAHLSSRAAGSGHVRRPSGTYSSANSYLQAIPKPEVSKKK
;
A
#
# COMPACT_ATOMS: atom_id res chain seq x y z
N MET A 1 8.90 -11.67 2.96
CA MET A 1 9.69 -12.72 3.64
C MET A 1 10.17 -12.22 5.00
N LEU A 2 10.23 -13.10 6.00
CA LEU A 2 10.76 -12.78 7.33
C LEU A 2 12.25 -13.12 7.35
N GLU A 3 13.09 -12.17 7.75
CA GLU A 3 14.51 -12.40 7.97
C GLU A 3 14.84 -12.22 9.45
N GLY A 4 15.46 -13.23 10.06
CA GLY A 4 15.80 -13.22 11.48
C GLY A 4 14.57 -13.01 12.38
N TYR A 5 14.76 -12.25 13.46
CA TYR A 5 13.69 -11.90 14.38
C TYR A 5 13.19 -10.48 14.08
N TRP A 6 11.94 -10.37 13.60
CA TRP A 6 11.14 -9.14 13.48
C TRP A 6 11.40 -8.23 12.26
N HIS A 7 12.24 -8.63 11.29
CA HIS A 7 12.39 -7.87 10.04
C HIS A 7 11.55 -8.46 8.91
N VAL A 8 10.80 -7.58 8.24
CA VAL A 8 9.96 -7.92 7.09
C VAL A 8 10.55 -7.31 5.84
N HIS A 9 10.73 -8.13 4.82
CA HIS A 9 11.21 -7.72 3.51
C HIS A 9 10.12 -7.97 2.47
N LEU A 10 9.91 -7.00 1.57
CA LEU A 10 9.11 -7.25 0.36
C LEU A 10 9.89 -8.19 -0.56
N THR A 11 9.18 -9.17 -1.10
CA THR A 11 9.74 -10.22 -1.94
C THR A 11 8.83 -10.46 -3.14
N ASP A 12 9.37 -11.11 -4.16
CA ASP A 12 8.65 -11.47 -5.41
C ASP A 12 8.20 -10.26 -6.23
N PHE A 13 9.14 -9.69 -6.99
CA PHE A 13 8.91 -8.57 -7.91
C PHE A 13 8.56 -9.02 -9.33
N ASN A 14 8.12 -10.26 -9.53
CA ASN A 14 7.87 -10.82 -10.86
C ASN A 14 6.75 -10.08 -11.64
N ILE A 15 5.86 -9.41 -10.91
CA ILE A 15 4.77 -8.58 -11.47
C ILE A 15 5.00 -7.08 -11.32
N ALA A 16 6.18 -6.66 -10.84
CA ALA A 16 6.51 -5.25 -10.68
C ALA A 16 6.78 -4.61 -12.04
N ALA A 17 6.31 -3.37 -12.23
CA ALA A 17 6.52 -2.60 -13.45
C ALA A 17 7.35 -1.36 -13.17
N ILE A 18 8.29 -1.06 -14.06
CA ILE A 18 9.03 0.21 -14.03
C ILE A 18 8.19 1.26 -14.76
N VAL A 19 7.68 2.21 -14.02
CA VAL A 19 6.94 3.37 -14.54
C VAL A 19 7.87 4.58 -14.45
N LYS A 20 8.06 5.31 -15.56
CA LYS A 20 8.78 6.59 -15.53
C LYS A 20 7.83 7.68 -15.03
N ASP A 21 8.36 8.73 -14.40
CA ASP A 21 7.54 9.77 -13.75
C ASP A 21 6.47 10.40 -14.67
N ASP A 22 6.75 10.52 -15.97
CA ASP A 22 5.82 11.09 -16.96
C ASP A 22 4.92 10.06 -17.66
N LEU A 23 5.06 8.76 -17.32
CA LEU A 23 4.33 7.68 -17.97
C LEU A 23 3.35 7.03 -17.01
N LYS A 24 2.31 6.42 -17.59
CA LYS A 24 1.31 5.63 -16.86
C LYS A 24 1.35 4.19 -17.34
N ALA A 25 1.27 3.26 -16.40
CA ALA A 25 1.09 1.85 -16.71
C ALA A 25 -0.37 1.56 -17.05
N THR A 26 -0.60 0.63 -17.96
CA THR A 26 -1.94 0.22 -18.42
C THR A 26 -2.20 -1.28 -18.29
N SER A 27 -1.15 -2.09 -18.15
CA SER A 27 -1.26 -3.53 -17.93
C SER A 27 -1.91 -3.83 -16.58
N ILE A 28 -2.77 -4.85 -16.49
CA ILE A 28 -3.32 -5.29 -15.21
C ILE A 28 -2.55 -6.52 -14.70
N ALA A 29 -1.94 -6.39 -13.52
CA ALA A 29 -1.25 -7.49 -12.83
C ALA A 29 -1.38 -7.34 -11.32
N GLY A 30 -1.49 -8.47 -10.60
CA GLY A 30 -1.60 -8.51 -9.14
C GLY A 30 -2.76 -9.36 -8.63
N THR A 31 -3.05 -9.21 -7.34
CA THR A 31 -4.10 -9.99 -6.66
C THR A 31 -5.31 -9.10 -6.40
N LYS A 32 -6.43 -9.34 -7.10
CA LYS A 32 -7.58 -8.42 -7.17
C LYS A 32 -8.00 -7.76 -5.85
N PRO A 33 -8.09 -8.47 -4.71
CA PRO A 33 -8.49 -7.85 -3.44
C PRO A 33 -7.57 -6.76 -2.89
N TYR A 34 -6.33 -6.70 -3.35
CA TYR A 34 -5.35 -5.68 -2.95
C TYR A 34 -5.18 -4.59 -4.02
N MET A 35 -5.73 -4.78 -5.22
CA MET A 35 -5.61 -3.81 -6.31
C MET A 35 -6.42 -2.54 -6.04
N ALA A 36 -5.87 -1.42 -6.46
CA ALA A 36 -6.51 -0.12 -6.39
C ALA A 36 -7.65 0.01 -7.43
N PRO A 37 -8.70 0.82 -7.18
CA PRO A 37 -9.82 1.01 -8.11
C PRO A 37 -9.38 1.42 -9.52
N GLU A 38 -8.36 2.26 -9.63
CA GLU A 38 -7.85 2.78 -10.89
C GLU A 38 -7.22 1.72 -11.80
N LEU A 39 -6.75 0.57 -11.26
CA LEU A 39 -6.31 -0.55 -12.08
C LEU A 39 -7.49 -1.14 -12.88
N PHE A 40 -8.64 -1.29 -12.23
CA PHE A 40 -9.85 -1.82 -12.86
C PHE A 40 -10.45 -0.82 -13.84
N GLN A 41 -10.45 0.47 -13.49
CA GLN A 41 -10.91 1.53 -14.40
C GLN A 41 -10.02 1.62 -15.65
N THR A 42 -8.71 1.47 -15.49
CA THR A 42 -7.76 1.44 -16.61
C THR A 42 -8.03 0.23 -17.51
N PHE A 43 -8.28 -0.94 -16.92
CA PHE A 43 -8.63 -2.15 -17.67
C PHE A 43 -9.95 -2.02 -18.45
N GLU A 44 -10.94 -1.32 -17.88
CA GLU A 44 -12.21 -0.99 -18.56
C GLU A 44 -12.08 0.16 -19.57
N GLY A 45 -10.91 0.77 -19.72
CA GLY A 45 -10.68 1.91 -20.61
C GLY A 45 -11.27 3.23 -20.11
N SER A 46 -11.73 3.29 -18.86
CA SER A 46 -12.31 4.49 -18.24
C SER A 46 -11.30 5.37 -17.49
N HIS A 47 -10.03 4.92 -17.40
CA HIS A 47 -8.94 5.67 -16.77
C HIS A 47 -7.68 5.61 -17.65
N PRO A 48 -6.90 6.71 -17.79
CA PRO A 48 -5.74 6.78 -18.69
C PRO A 48 -4.50 5.98 -18.24
N GLY A 49 -4.62 5.12 -17.24
CA GLY A 49 -3.50 4.40 -16.62
C GLY A 49 -3.20 4.83 -15.19
N TYR A 50 -2.28 4.11 -14.54
CA TYR A 50 -1.94 4.30 -13.14
C TYR A 50 -0.42 4.48 -12.94
N SER A 51 -0.02 4.87 -11.74
CA SER A 51 1.38 5.08 -11.35
C SER A 51 1.61 4.50 -9.94
N PHE A 52 2.63 4.94 -9.22
CA PHE A 52 3.06 4.43 -7.92
C PHE A 52 1.99 4.52 -6.80
N SER A 53 0.91 5.29 -7.00
CA SER A 53 -0.18 5.45 -6.02
C SER A 53 -0.86 4.13 -5.63
N VAL A 54 -0.88 3.18 -6.56
CA VAL A 54 -1.58 1.88 -6.42
C VAL A 54 -0.96 1.00 -5.33
N ASP A 55 0.34 1.19 -5.05
CA ASP A 55 1.05 0.48 -3.99
C ASP A 55 0.63 1.00 -2.60
N TRP A 56 0.32 2.30 -2.47
CA TRP A 56 -0.20 2.88 -1.23
C TRP A 56 -1.60 2.34 -0.90
N TRP A 57 -2.44 2.13 -1.91
CA TRP A 57 -3.71 1.43 -1.74
C TRP A 57 -3.50 0.00 -1.24
N SER A 58 -2.62 -0.76 -1.90
CA SER A 58 -2.29 -2.15 -1.54
C SER A 58 -1.77 -2.24 -0.09
N LEU A 59 -0.93 -1.28 0.32
CA LEU A 59 -0.48 -1.15 1.71
C LEU A 59 -1.64 -0.87 2.66
N GLY A 60 -2.59 -0.02 2.29
CA GLY A 60 -3.79 0.26 3.08
C GLY A 60 -4.65 -0.98 3.30
N ILE A 61 -4.87 -1.80 2.27
CA ILE A 61 -5.62 -3.05 2.37
C ILE A 61 -4.90 -4.02 3.30
N THR A 62 -3.58 -4.16 3.12
CA THR A 62 -2.73 -5.06 3.93
C THR A 62 -2.72 -4.62 5.39
N ALA A 63 -2.51 -3.34 5.67
CA ALA A 63 -2.51 -2.79 7.03
C ALA A 63 -3.87 -2.98 7.71
N TYR A 64 -4.97 -2.75 6.99
CA TYR A 64 -6.31 -3.00 7.51
C TYR A 64 -6.53 -4.48 7.84
N GLU A 65 -6.12 -5.39 6.95
CA GLU A 65 -6.26 -6.83 7.16
C GLU A 65 -5.44 -7.31 8.36
N LEU A 66 -4.21 -6.81 8.53
CA LEU A 66 -3.36 -7.13 9.69
C LEU A 66 -3.99 -6.67 11.01
N LEU A 67 -4.64 -5.50 11.03
CA LEU A 67 -5.26 -4.94 12.24
C LEU A 67 -6.60 -5.60 12.58
N ARG A 68 -7.36 -6.01 11.56
CA ARG A 68 -8.76 -6.43 11.70
C ARG A 68 -8.95 -7.94 11.53
N GLY A 69 -7.94 -8.65 11.06
CA GLY A 69 -7.97 -10.08 10.71
C GLY A 69 -8.72 -10.40 9.42
N GLN A 70 -9.26 -9.39 8.73
CA GLN A 70 -10.00 -9.55 7.47
C GLN A 70 -9.94 -8.25 6.66
N ARG A 71 -10.01 -8.38 5.33
CA ARG A 71 -10.00 -7.26 4.38
C ARG A 71 -11.20 -6.31 4.57
N PRO A 72 -11.05 -5.03 4.18
CA PRO A 72 -12.16 -4.07 4.23
C PRO A 72 -13.22 -4.36 3.15
N TYR A 73 -12.84 -5.01 2.05
CA TYR A 73 -13.70 -5.40 0.96
C TYR A 73 -13.67 -6.91 0.75
N VAL A 74 -14.85 -7.54 0.65
CA VAL A 74 -14.97 -8.98 0.42
C VAL A 74 -14.98 -9.24 -1.07
N MET A 75 -13.82 -9.58 -1.61
CA MET A 75 -13.62 -9.87 -3.03
C MET A 75 -12.80 -11.14 -3.22
N ARG A 76 -13.05 -11.85 -4.32
CA ARG A 76 -12.31 -13.04 -4.75
C ARG A 76 -11.51 -12.74 -6.01
N SER A 77 -10.50 -13.55 -6.29
CA SER A 77 -9.74 -13.45 -7.54
C SER A 77 -10.60 -13.68 -8.79
N SER A 78 -11.74 -14.37 -8.66
CA SER A 78 -12.70 -14.57 -9.73
C SER A 78 -13.73 -13.44 -9.89
N THR A 79 -13.82 -12.50 -8.95
CA THR A 79 -14.79 -11.39 -9.02
C THR A 79 -14.51 -10.53 -10.26
N PRO A 80 -15.53 -10.20 -11.09
CA PRO A 80 -15.36 -9.40 -12.29
C PRO A 80 -15.10 -7.91 -11.93
N ALA A 81 -14.41 -7.19 -12.83
CA ALA A 81 -13.95 -5.82 -12.59
C ALA A 81 -15.10 -4.84 -12.28
N ASN A 82 -16.20 -4.95 -13.01
CA ASN A 82 -17.39 -4.12 -12.82
C ASN A 82 -18.02 -4.29 -11.42
N GLU A 83 -18.09 -5.51 -10.89
CA GLU A 83 -18.60 -5.80 -9.55
C GLU A 83 -17.64 -5.27 -8.47
N ILE A 84 -16.33 -5.36 -8.72
CA ILE A 84 -15.30 -4.79 -7.83
C ILE A 84 -15.48 -3.27 -7.73
N LEU A 85 -15.60 -2.58 -8.86
CA LEU A 85 -15.82 -1.13 -8.90
C LEU A 85 -17.13 -0.73 -8.21
N GLN A 86 -18.21 -1.47 -8.44
CA GLN A 86 -19.46 -1.25 -7.72
C GLN A 86 -19.30 -1.42 -6.20
N THR A 87 -18.52 -2.41 -5.77
CA THR A 87 -18.24 -2.64 -4.35
C THR A 87 -17.47 -1.46 -3.74
N PHE A 88 -16.46 -0.93 -4.44
CA PHE A 88 -15.74 0.25 -3.99
C PHE A 88 -16.63 1.49 -3.87
N HIS A 89 -17.69 1.61 -4.67
CA HIS A 89 -18.66 2.70 -4.57
C HIS A 89 -19.68 2.50 -3.44
N LYS A 90 -20.18 1.29 -3.26
CA LYS A 90 -21.27 0.98 -2.32
C LYS A 90 -20.79 0.74 -0.89
N VAL A 91 -19.59 0.20 -0.72
CA VAL A 91 -19.08 -0.24 0.57
C VAL A 91 -18.03 0.73 1.08
N HIS A 92 -18.21 1.16 2.33
CA HIS A 92 -17.22 1.95 3.04
C HIS A 92 -16.53 1.08 4.11
N PRO A 93 -15.19 1.11 4.21
CA PRO A 93 -14.48 0.40 5.26
C PRO A 93 -14.97 0.84 6.65
N SER A 94 -15.34 -0.13 7.49
CA SER A 94 -15.69 0.12 8.88
C SER A 94 -14.44 0.22 9.73
N TYR A 95 -14.35 1.24 10.59
CA TYR A 95 -13.22 1.46 11.47
C TYR A 95 -13.67 1.32 12.93
N PRO A 96 -13.25 0.25 13.65
CA PRO A 96 -13.63 0.04 15.04
C PRO A 96 -13.37 1.25 15.93
N ALA A 97 -14.28 1.52 16.89
CA ALA A 97 -14.16 2.65 17.81
C ALA A 97 -12.84 2.61 18.60
N GLY A 98 -12.38 1.41 18.98
CA GLY A 98 -11.14 1.20 19.74
C GLY A 98 -9.82 1.47 18.98
N TRP A 99 -9.85 1.71 17.66
CA TRP A 99 -8.63 2.12 16.95
C TRP A 99 -8.31 3.60 17.20
N SER A 100 -7.02 3.92 17.31
CA SER A 100 -6.58 5.31 17.50
C SER A 100 -6.99 6.21 16.34
N LEU A 101 -7.09 7.51 16.60
CA LEU A 101 -7.49 8.48 15.58
C LEU A 101 -6.44 8.57 14.46
N GLU A 102 -5.17 8.44 14.82
CA GLU A 102 -4.02 8.44 13.92
C GLU A 102 -4.09 7.24 12.98
N MET A 103 -4.39 6.06 13.50
CA MET A 103 -4.54 4.84 12.71
C MET A 103 -5.70 4.97 11.72
N LYS A 104 -6.86 5.44 12.18
CA LYS A 104 -8.02 5.70 11.32
C LYS A 104 -7.69 6.73 10.24
N SER A 105 -6.97 7.79 10.59
CA SER A 105 -6.54 8.84 9.67
C SER A 105 -5.59 8.30 8.60
N LEU A 106 -4.59 7.51 9.00
CA LEU A 106 -3.64 6.86 8.09
C LEU A 106 -4.36 5.93 7.11
N LEU A 107 -5.20 5.02 7.61
CA LEU A 107 -5.93 4.08 6.75
C LEU A 107 -6.88 4.78 5.79
N ARG A 108 -7.55 5.86 6.21
CA ARG A 108 -8.40 6.65 5.30
C ARG A 108 -7.61 7.34 4.18
N LYS A 109 -6.38 7.77 4.45
CA LYS A 109 -5.50 8.35 3.43
C LYS A 109 -4.97 7.28 2.47
N LEU A 110 -4.62 6.10 2.98
CA LEU A 110 -4.15 4.98 2.16
C LEU A 110 -5.28 4.35 1.32
N LEU A 111 -6.50 4.30 1.84
CA LEU A 111 -7.69 3.78 1.16
C LEU A 111 -8.55 4.90 0.55
N CYS A 112 -7.92 6.02 0.20
CA CYS A 112 -8.59 7.06 -0.57
C CYS A 112 -8.79 6.56 -2.01
N ARG A 113 -9.93 6.86 -2.64
CA ARG A 113 -10.19 6.44 -4.04
C ARG A 113 -9.63 7.40 -5.09
N CYS A 114 -9.04 8.52 -4.66
CA CYS A 114 -8.39 9.49 -5.53
C CYS A 114 -6.88 9.28 -5.45
N PRO A 115 -6.23 8.79 -6.53
CA PRO A 115 -4.78 8.53 -6.59
C PRO A 115 -3.92 9.70 -6.09
N GLU A 116 -4.31 10.93 -6.41
CA GLU A 116 -3.60 12.17 -6.07
C GLU A 116 -3.68 12.53 -4.57
N ALA A 117 -4.65 11.93 -3.87
CA ALA A 117 -4.90 12.16 -2.45
C ALA A 117 -4.22 11.13 -1.54
N HIS A 118 -3.64 10.05 -2.08
CA HIS A 118 -2.81 9.12 -1.30
C HIS A 118 -1.60 9.88 -0.77
N LEU A 119 -1.63 10.21 0.53
CA LEU A 119 -0.54 10.89 1.25
C LEU A 119 0.19 11.94 0.39
N SER A 120 -0.57 12.81 -0.28
CA SER A 120 -0.09 13.87 -1.17
C SER A 120 1.14 13.49 -2.00
N SER A 121 0.90 12.93 -3.19
CA SER A 121 1.91 12.88 -4.26
C SER A 121 2.23 14.30 -4.75
N ARG A 122 2.80 15.15 -3.89
CA ARG A 122 3.32 16.46 -4.25
C ARG A 122 4.76 16.30 -4.72
N ALA A 123 4.93 15.55 -5.81
CA ALA A 123 6.06 15.74 -6.71
C ALA A 123 5.67 16.87 -7.68
N ALA A 124 5.59 18.09 -7.15
CA ALA A 124 5.48 19.30 -7.96
C ALA A 124 6.52 20.28 -7.45
N GLY A 125 7.59 20.44 -8.22
CA GLY A 125 8.58 21.50 -8.03
C GLY A 125 10.00 20.98 -7.94
N SER A 126 10.71 21.11 -9.07
CA SER A 126 12.17 21.15 -9.21
C SER A 126 12.91 21.50 -7.90
N GLY A 127 13.52 20.49 -7.32
CA GLY A 127 14.30 20.60 -6.10
C GLY A 127 15.34 19.52 -6.12
N HIS A 128 16.44 19.80 -6.82
CA HIS A 128 17.71 19.07 -6.84
C HIS A 128 17.94 18.27 -5.54
N VAL A 129 17.57 16.99 -5.56
CA VAL A 129 18.03 16.02 -4.55
C VAL A 129 19.51 15.85 -4.83
N ARG A 130 20.33 16.65 -4.14
CA ARG A 130 21.77 16.40 -4.06
C ARG A 130 21.93 14.98 -3.55
N ARG A 131 22.53 14.13 -4.40
CA ARG A 131 23.13 12.88 -3.95
C ARG A 131 24.03 13.23 -2.76
N PRO A 132 23.86 12.63 -1.57
CA PRO A 132 24.88 12.74 -0.56
C PRO A 132 26.09 11.98 -1.08
N SER A 133 27.13 12.70 -1.49
CA SER A 133 28.48 12.17 -1.53
C SER A 133 28.91 11.93 -0.07
N GLY A 134 28.50 10.80 0.47
CA GLY A 134 28.76 10.38 1.83
C GLY A 134 28.76 8.87 1.88
N THR A 135 29.94 8.31 2.07
CA THR A 135 30.24 6.88 2.22
C THR A 135 29.23 6.16 3.13
N TYR A 136 28.69 5.04 2.62
CA TYR A 136 27.90 4.08 3.38
C TYR A 136 28.67 3.57 4.59
N SER A 137 28.32 4.03 5.80
CA SER A 137 28.83 3.43 7.05
C SER A 137 27.86 3.52 8.24
N SER A 138 26.54 3.69 8.03
CA SER A 138 25.61 3.83 9.16
C SER A 138 24.22 3.20 8.96
N ALA A 139 24.10 2.12 8.20
CA ALA A 139 22.86 1.31 8.23
C ALA A 139 22.74 0.46 9.51
N ASN A 140 23.83 0.33 10.29
CA ASN A 140 23.87 -0.54 11.47
C ASN A 140 23.29 0.08 12.76
N SER A 141 23.04 1.40 12.80
CA SER A 141 22.60 2.09 14.02
C SER A 141 21.08 2.06 14.24
N TYR A 142 20.28 1.96 13.17
CA TYR A 142 18.81 1.91 13.28
C TYR A 142 18.26 0.51 13.60
N LEU A 143 19.00 -0.55 13.26
CA LEU A 143 18.57 -1.94 13.51
C LEU A 143 18.70 -2.37 14.97
N GLN A 144 19.43 -1.63 15.81
CA GLN A 144 19.62 -1.97 17.23
C GLN A 144 18.63 -1.28 18.19
N ALA A 145 17.73 -0.43 17.68
CA ALA A 145 16.91 0.44 18.52
C ALA A 145 15.49 -0.07 18.84
N ILE A 146 15.06 -1.24 18.30
CA ILE A 146 13.73 -1.78 18.58
C ILE A 146 13.79 -2.59 19.90
N PRO A 147 13.05 -2.19 20.96
CA PRO A 147 13.00 -2.94 22.21
C PRO A 147 12.40 -4.33 21.99
N LYS A 148 13.06 -5.37 22.53
CA LYS A 148 12.55 -6.75 22.49
C LYS A 148 11.32 -6.87 23.42
N PRO A 149 10.19 -7.44 22.97
CA PRO A 149 9.08 -7.73 23.88
C PRO A 149 9.44 -8.86 24.84
N GLU A 150 9.12 -8.70 26.13
CA GLU A 150 9.28 -9.75 27.14
C GLU A 150 8.33 -10.92 26.85
N VAL A 151 8.91 -12.08 26.52
CA VAL A 151 8.16 -13.33 26.44
C VAL A 151 8.09 -13.92 27.85
N SER A 152 6.94 -13.76 28.50
CA SER A 152 6.63 -14.47 29.75
C SER A 152 6.51 -15.97 29.45
N LYS A 153 7.52 -16.74 29.84
CA LYS A 153 7.45 -18.20 29.85
C LYS A 153 6.44 -18.61 30.92
N LYS A 154 5.24 -19.04 30.50
CA LYS A 154 4.35 -19.80 31.39
C LYS A 154 5.04 -21.12 31.73
N LYS A 155 5.27 -21.33 33.04
CA LYS A 155 5.70 -22.60 33.63
C LYS A 155 4.65 -23.68 33.41
#